data_AF-A0A7G9FXC3-F1
#
_entry.id   AF-A0A7G9FXC3-F1
#
_cell.length_a   1.000
_cell.length_b   1.000
_cell.length_c   1.000
_cell.angle_alpha   90.00
_cell.angle_beta   90.00
_cell.angle_gamma   90.00
#
_symmetry.space_group_name_H-M   'P 1'
#
loop_
_entity.id
_entity.type
_entity.pdbx_description
1 polymer ?
#
loop_
_entity_poly.entity_id
_entity_poly.type
_entity_poly.pdbx_seq_one_letter_code
_entity_poly.pdbx_strand_id
1 'polypeptide(L)' 'MLALSRKKNEAIIINNDIEITVLEVKGDQVKIGISAPKEVPIYRKEVYLQIQEANRASVDADGMEALKNLFG' A
#
# COMPACT_ATOMS: atom_id res chain seq x y z
N MET A 1 -0.90 -12.15 -10.76
CA MET A 1 0.24 -11.25 -11.00
C MET A 1 0.29 -10.95 -12.49
N LEU A 2 0.20 -9.69 -12.91
CA LEU A 2 0.34 -9.28 -14.31
C LEU A 2 1.74 -8.68 -14.48
N ALA A 3 2.55 -9.20 -15.41
CA ALA A 3 3.91 -8.72 -15.65
C ALA A 3 3.93 -7.86 -16.91
N LEU A 4 4.34 -6.59 -16.76
CA LEU A 4 4.46 -5.63 -17.85
C LEU A 4 5.89 -5.08 -17.86
N SER A 5 6.57 -5.21 -19.00
CA SER A 5 7.89 -4.61 -19.19
C SER A 5 7.73 -3.21 -19.77
N ARG A 6 8.28 -2.21 -19.07
CA ARG A 6 8.25 -0.79 -19.45
C ARG A 6 9.66 -0.23 -19.51
N LYS A 7 9.90 0.68 -20.45
CA LYS A 7 11.15 1.46 -20.55
C LYS A 7 11.06 2.72 -19.68
N LYS A 8 12.20 3.43 -19.52
CA LYS A 8 12.21 4.73 -18.85
C LYS A 8 11.18 5.68 -19.48
N ASN A 9 10.50 6.48 -18.67
CA ASN A 9 9.43 7.41 -19.04
C ASN A 9 8.14 6.77 -19.55
N GLU A 10 7.99 5.45 -19.49
CA GLU A 10 6.68 4.86 -19.73
C GLU A 10 5.86 4.79 -18.44
N ALA A 11 4.54 4.92 -18.60
CA ALA A 11 3.58 4.88 -17.52
C ALA A 11 2.61 3.70 -17.66
N ILE A 12 2.05 3.27 -16.53
CA ILE A 12 1.01 2.25 -16.41
C ILE A 12 -0.15 2.91 -15.67
N ILE A 13 -1.35 2.83 -16.24
CA ILE A 13 -2.56 3.35 -15.62
C ILE A 13 -3.35 2.17 -15.05
N ILE A 14 -3.71 2.25 -13.77
CA ILE A 14 -4.54 1.29 -13.05
C ILE A 14 -5.82 2.01 -12.63
N ASN A 15 -6.96 1.42 -12.98
CA ASN A 15 -8.28 1.90 -12.57
C ASN A 15 -8.54 3.39 -12.89
N ASN A 16 -7.96 3.88 -14.00
CA ASN A 16 -8.04 5.27 -14.50
C ASN A 16 -7.54 6.40 -13.59
N ASP A 17 -7.34 6.14 -12.31
CA ASP A 17 -6.96 7.14 -11.29
C ASP A 17 -5.53 6.97 -10.76
N ILE A 18 -4.93 5.80 -10.97
CA ILE A 18 -3.58 5.50 -10.47
C ILE A 18 -2.62 5.42 -11.66
N GLU A 19 -1.67 6.34 -11.74
CA GLU A 19 -0.60 6.35 -12.74
C GLU A 19 0.73 5.94 -12.09
N ILE A 20 1.38 4.94 -12.66
CA ILE A 20 2.70 4.45 -12.24
C ILE A 20 3.69 4.73 -13.36
N THR A 21 4.62 5.64 -13.12
CA THR A 21 5.58 6.11 -14.14
C THR A 21 6.98 5.68 -13.77
N VAL A 22 7.70 5.07 -14.72
CA VAL A 22 9.11 4.69 -14.53
C VAL A 22 9.99 5.91 -14.78
N LEU A 23 10.46 6.55 -13.71
CA LEU A 23 11.26 7.77 -13.78
C LEU A 23 12.69 7.49 -14.25
N GLU A 24 13.35 6.51 -13.65
CA GLU A 24 14.76 6.19 -13.93
C GLU A 24 15.02 4.71 -13.65
N VAL A 25 15.88 4.10 -14.45
CA VAL A 25 16.38 2.74 -14.23
C VAL A 25 17.90 2.84 -14.11
N LYS A 26 18.45 2.46 -12.97
CA LYS A 26 19.88 2.43 -12.67
C LYS A 26 20.27 1.03 -12.19
N GLY A 27 20.74 0.20 -13.13
CA GLY A 27 21.04 -1.21 -12.84
C GLY A 27 19.79 -1.91 -12.28
N ASP A 28 19.91 -2.43 -11.07
CA ASP A 28 18.82 -3.08 -10.33
C ASP A 28 17.85 -2.11 -9.64
N GLN A 29 18.18 -0.82 -9.53
CA GLN A 29 17.31 0.15 -8.86
C GLN A 29 16.44 0.89 -9.87
N VAL A 30 15.12 0.85 -9.64
CA VAL A 30 14.13 1.56 -10.45
C VAL A 30 13.47 2.64 -9.61
N LYS A 31 13.52 3.89 -10.08
CA LYS A 31 12.70 4.97 -9.54
C LYS A 31 11.33 4.91 -10.18
N ILE A 32 10.32 4.75 -9.34
CA ILE A 32 8.92 4.67 -9.75
C ILE A 32 8.22 5.89 -9.15
N GLY A 33 7.59 6.70 -10.00
CA GLY A 33 6.62 7.71 -9.60
C GLY A 33 5.24 7.08 -9.52
N ILE A 34 4.52 7.33 -8.44
CA ILE A 34 3.15 6.85 -8.27
C ILE A 34 2.29 8.09 -8.06
N SER A 35 1.36 8.32 -8.98
CA SER A 35 0.36 9.37 -8.91
C SER A 35 -0.99 8.70 -8.65
N ALA A 36 -1.65 9.04 -7.55
CA ALA A 36 -2.97 8.52 -7.23
C ALA A 36 -3.79 9.62 -6.52
N PRO A 37 -5.13 9.58 -6.58
CA PRO A 37 -5.99 10.48 -5.82
C PRO A 37 -5.78 10.31 -4.32
N LYS A 38 -6.11 11.34 -3.54
CA LYS A 38 -5.94 11.36 -2.07
C LYS A 38 -6.71 10.26 -1.35
N GLU A 39 -7.74 9.72 -1.98
CA GLU A 39 -8.56 8.62 -1.46
C GLU A 39 -7.81 7.29 -1.43
N VAL A 40 -6.77 7.14 -2.26
CA VAL A 40 -5.96 5.93 -2.35
C VAL A 40 -4.63 6.16 -1.63
N PRO A 41 -4.47 5.63 -0.41
CA PRO A 41 -3.22 5.82 0.32
C PRO A 41 -2.12 4.93 -0.27
N ILE A 42 -0.93 5.53 -0.46
CA ILE A 42 0.23 4.87 -1.05
C ILE A 42 1.21 4.53 0.08
N TYR A 43 1.46 3.25 0.29
CA TYR A 43 2.39 2.78 1.32
C TYR A 43 3.55 2.00 0.72
N ARG A 44 4.70 2.08 1.39
CA ARG A 44 5.78 1.12 1.16
C ARG A 44 5.33 -0.23 1.73
N LYS A 45 5.55 -1.30 0.97
CA LYS A 45 5.11 -2.65 1.33
C LYS A 45 5.58 -3.07 2.74
N GLU A 46 6.82 -2.73 3.10
CA GLU A 46 7.38 -3.01 4.43
C GLU A 46 6.58 -2.34 5.56
N VAL A 47 6.19 -1.07 5.37
CA VAL A 47 5.46 -0.29 6.36
C VAL A 47 4.02 -0.79 6.47
N TYR A 48 3.40 -1.18 5.35
CA TYR A 48 2.05 -1.72 5.35
C TYR A 48 1.96 -3.05 6.13
N LEU A 49 2.94 -3.94 5.96
CA LEU A 49 3.02 -5.20 6.71
C LEU A 49 3.13 -4.94 8.22
N GLN A 50 4.01 -4.03 8.64
CA GLN A 50 4.16 -3.67 10.05
C GLN A 50 2.89 -3.08 10.66
N ILE A 51 2.17 -2.23 9.94
CA ILE A 51 0.89 -1.66 10.41
C ILE A 51 -0.17 -2.75 10.54
N GLN A 52 -0.23 -3.70 9.59
CA GLN A 52 -1.21 -4.78 9.63
C GLN A 52 -0.90 -5.76 10.78
N GLU A 53 0.37 -6.06 11.03
CA GLU A 53 0.80 -6.87 12.18
C GLU A 53 0.55 -6.16 13.51
N ALA A 54 0.83 -4.86 13.60
CA ALA A 54 0.54 -4.06 14.81
C ALA A 54 -0.96 -3.96 15.10
N ASN A 55 -1.81 -3.77 14.07
CA ASN A 55 -3.26 -3.79 14.23
C ASN A 55 -3.76 -5.18 14.64
N ARG A 56 -3.16 -6.25 14.11
CA ARG A 56 -3.51 -7.63 14.48
C ARG A 56 -3.07 -7.99 15.90
N ALA A 57 -1.95 -7.45 16.37
CA ALA A 57 -1.49 -7.60 17.75
C ALA A 57 -2.28 -6.71 18.73
N SER A 58 -2.91 -5.63 18.24
CA SER A 58 -3.75 -4.74 19.08
C SER A 58 -5.18 -5.25 19.27
N VAL A 59 -5.61 -6.28 18.52
CA VAL A 59 -6.87 -7.02 18.75
C VAL A 59 -6.67 -8.22 19.69
N ASP A 60 -5.68 -8.16 20.58
CA ASP A 60 -5.49 -9.18 21.62
C ASP A 60 -6.58 -9.03 22.70
N ALA A 61 -7.56 -9.94 22.61
CA ALA A 61 -8.39 -10.59 23.64
C ALA A 61 -9.12 -9.77 24.74
N ASP A 62 -8.58 -8.67 25.27
CA ASP A 62 -9.10 -7.99 26.46
C ASP A 62 -10.15 -6.89 26.13
N GLY A 63 -10.02 -6.26 24.95
CA GLY A 63 -10.92 -5.18 24.52
C GLY A 63 -12.32 -5.64 24.11
N MET A 64 -12.48 -6.90 23.69
CA MET A 64 -13.77 -7.41 23.20
C MET A 64 -14.75 -7.66 24.37
N GLU A 65 -14.26 -8.08 25.53
CA GLU A 65 -15.07 -8.27 26.75
C GLU A 65 -15.44 -6.92 27.39
N ALA A 66 -14.51 -5.95 27.39
CA ALA A 66 -14.77 -4.61 27.91
C ALA A 66 -15.88 -3.87 27.12
N LEU A 67 -15.90 -4.02 25.79
CA LEU A 67 -16.95 -3.44 24.94
C LEU A 67 -18.31 -4.15 25.13
N LYS A 68 -18.31 -5.45 25.37
CA LYS A 68 -19.55 -6.21 25.61
C LYS A 68 -20.22 -5.84 26.93
N ASN A 69 -19.44 -5.51 27.96
CA ASN A 69 -19.93 -5.05 29.27
C ASN A 69 -20.35 -3.57 29.29
N LEU A 70 -19.95 -2.77 28.30
CA LEU A 70 -20.33 -1.36 28.17
C LEU A 70 -21.65 -1.15 27.41
N PHE A 71 -22.01 -2.11 26.57
CA PHE A 71 -23.22 -2.08 25.72
C PHE A 71 -24.23 -3.20 26.07
N GLY A 72 -24.02 -3.92 27.17
CA GLY A 72 -24.88 -4.99 27.69
C GLY A 72 -25.59 -4.60 28.97
#